data_AF-A0A819KJ44-F1
#
_entry.id   AF-A0A819KJ44-F1
#
_cell.length_a   1.000
_cell.length_b   1.000
_cell.length_c   1.000
_cell.angle_alpha   90.00
_cell.angle_beta   90.00
_cell.angle_gamma   90.00
#
_symmetry.space_group_name_H-M   'P 1'
#
loop_
_entity.id
_entity.type
_entity.pdbx_description
1 polymer ?
#
loop_
_entity_poly.entity_id
_entity_poly.type
_entity_poly.pdbx_seq_one_letter_code
_entity_poly.pdbx_strand_id
1 'polypeptide(L)'
;MRTDGAQADVVGIVASTTLSGFYQCGYIEVTREDLNHFDTMSKINYITKINGKKTMIPNHIIKRHAEQQSNLNIIIGVLGLCAIVLSSPYDIPIYIPDVLMSLCQHSYDPDLIHV
;
A
#
# COMPACT_ATOMS: atom_id res chain seq x y z
N MET A 1 22.49 13.12 3.95
CA MET A 1 21.67 12.30 4.87
C MET A 1 20.28 12.18 4.27
N ARG A 2 19.94 10.99 3.75
CA ARG A 2 18.65 10.64 3.12
C ARG A 2 18.37 9.17 3.47
N THR A 3 18.45 8.85 4.75
CA THR A 3 18.44 7.50 5.32
C THR A 3 17.05 7.05 5.77
N ASP A 4 16.19 8.02 6.06
CA ASP A 4 14.99 7.78 6.87
C ASP A 4 13.81 7.29 6.02
N GLY A 5 13.85 7.50 4.70
CA GLY A 5 12.92 6.89 3.73
C GLY A 5 13.21 5.40 3.56
N ALA A 6 14.41 5.07 3.05
CA ALA A 6 14.84 3.69 2.76
C ALA A 6 14.69 2.72 3.96
N GLN A 7 14.77 3.21 5.20
CA GLN A 7 14.53 2.39 6.38
C GLN A 7 13.04 2.03 6.58
N ALA A 8 12.11 2.93 6.26
CA ALA A 8 10.68 2.64 6.28
C ALA A 8 10.30 1.59 5.21
N ASP A 9 10.94 1.68 4.04
CA ASP A 9 10.68 0.81 2.89
C ASP A 9 11.07 -0.66 3.18
N VAL A 10 12.29 -0.89 3.71
CA VAL A 10 12.74 -2.24 4.12
C VAL A 10 11.87 -2.82 5.22
N VAL A 11 11.48 -2.02 6.22
CA VAL A 11 10.61 -2.48 7.31
C VAL A 11 9.22 -2.88 6.80
N GLY A 12 8.66 -2.12 5.84
CA GLY A 12 7.38 -2.46 5.20
C GLY A 12 7.42 -3.82 4.48
N ILE A 13 8.48 -4.08 3.70
CA ILE A 13 8.65 -5.35 2.97
C ILE A 13 8.77 -6.54 3.93
N VAL A 14 9.56 -6.41 5.00
CA VAL A 14 9.73 -7.47 6.01
C VAL A 14 8.44 -7.70 6.81
N ALA A 15 7.69 -6.64 7.14
CA ALA A 15 6.40 -6.75 7.81
C ALA A 15 5.36 -7.47 6.92
N SER A 16 5.27 -7.12 5.64
CA SER A 16 4.43 -7.78 4.63
C SER A 16 4.76 -9.28 4.50
N THR A 17 6.05 -9.61 4.40
CA THR A 17 6.53 -11.01 4.32
C THR A 17 6.14 -11.80 5.58
N THR A 18 6.24 -11.17 6.75
CA THR A 18 5.87 -11.80 8.03
C THR A 18 4.35 -11.99 8.14
N LEU A 19 3.56 -11.00 7.70
CA LEU A 19 2.10 -11.07 7.65
C LEU A 19 1.61 -12.17 6.70
N SER A 20 2.25 -12.33 5.54
CA SER A 20 2.01 -13.45 4.61
C SER A 20 2.20 -14.80 5.31
N GLY A 21 3.23 -14.94 6.15
CA GLY A 21 3.46 -16.14 6.93
C GLY A 21 2.39 -16.41 7.99
N PHE A 22 1.86 -15.37 8.64
CA PHE A 22 0.74 -15.53 9.59
C PHE A 22 -0.56 -15.98 8.90
N TYR A 23 -0.87 -15.43 7.73
CA TYR A 23 -2.01 -15.88 6.91
C TYR A 23 -1.80 -17.31 6.41
N GLN A 24 -0.62 -17.64 5.87
CA GLN A 24 -0.31 -18.98 5.34
C GLN A 24 -0.40 -20.07 6.41
N CYS A 25 0.04 -19.78 7.64
CA CYS A 25 -0.04 -20.70 8.77
C CYS A 25 -1.44 -20.76 9.42
N GLY A 26 -2.43 -20.01 8.93
CA GLY A 26 -3.77 -19.92 9.53
C GLY A 26 -3.79 -19.31 10.94
N TYR A 27 -2.74 -18.56 11.32
CA TYR A 27 -2.69 -17.85 12.61
C TYR A 27 -3.59 -16.60 12.59
N ILE A 28 -3.75 -16.01 11.41
CA ILE A 28 -4.73 -14.97 11.09
C ILE A 28 -5.50 -15.49 9.87
N GLU A 29 -6.82 -15.38 9.86
CA GLU A 29 -7.63 -15.67 8.66
C GLU A 29 -7.72 -14.42 7.79
N VAL A 30 -7.63 -14.57 6.46
CA VAL A 30 -7.82 -13.45 5.53
C VAL A 30 -9.30 -13.05 5.51
N THR A 31 -9.64 -11.91 6.11
CA THR A 31 -11.02 -11.41 6.11
C THR A 31 -11.29 -10.50 4.92
N ARG A 32 -12.58 -10.28 4.62
CA ARG A 32 -12.99 -9.25 3.64
C ARG A 32 -12.73 -7.82 4.13
N GLU A 33 -12.59 -7.64 5.44
CA GLU A 33 -12.27 -6.34 6.04
C GLU A 33 -10.81 -5.97 5.78
N ASP A 34 -9.89 -6.94 5.90
CA ASP A 34 -8.47 -6.78 5.54
C ASP A 34 -8.32 -6.40 4.05
N LEU A 35 -8.99 -7.15 3.17
CA LEU A 35 -8.99 -6.89 1.72
C LEU A 35 -9.47 -5.45 1.41
N ASN A 36 -10.61 -5.04 1.98
CA ASN A 36 -11.14 -3.69 1.80
C ASN A 36 -10.24 -2.61 2.42
N HIS A 37 -9.58 -2.90 3.54
CA HIS A 37 -8.66 -1.98 4.21
C HIS A 37 -7.44 -1.70 3.33
N PHE A 38 -6.74 -2.76 2.88
CA PHE A 38 -5.56 -2.61 2.04
C PHE A 38 -5.89 -2.06 0.65
N ASP A 39 -7.03 -2.42 0.05
CA ASP A 39 -7.50 -1.85 -1.22
C ASP A 39 -7.93 -0.38 -1.10
N THR A 40 -8.42 0.05 0.07
CA THR A 40 -8.68 1.48 0.36
C THR A 40 -7.38 2.26 0.56
N MET A 41 -6.35 1.64 1.15
CA MET A 41 -5.03 2.25 1.35
C MET A 41 -4.20 2.31 0.06
N SER A 42 -4.25 1.29 -0.79
CA SER A 42 -3.51 1.25 -2.06
C SER A 42 -4.04 2.26 -3.06
N LYS A 43 -5.37 2.47 -3.11
CA LYS A 43 -5.99 3.47 -3.99
C LYS A 43 -5.36 4.85 -3.80
N ILE A 44 -4.70 5.31 -4.87
CA ILE A 44 -4.06 6.62 -4.94
C ILE A 44 -5.11 7.71 -4.74
N ASN A 45 -5.22 8.19 -3.52
CA ASN A 45 -6.06 9.32 -3.16
C ASN A 45 -5.41 10.61 -3.66
N TYR A 46 -5.52 10.86 -4.97
CA TYR A 46 -5.16 12.11 -5.63
C TYR A 46 -6.11 13.24 -5.17
N ILE A 47 -5.97 13.67 -3.91
CA ILE A 47 -6.67 14.83 -3.35
C ILE A 47 -5.96 16.10 -3.85
N THR A 48 -5.94 16.31 -5.18
CA THR A 48 -5.79 17.64 -5.77
C THR A 48 -7.08 18.42 -5.56
N LYS A 49 -7.35 18.75 -4.29
CA LYS A 49 -8.46 19.60 -3.93
C LYS A 49 -8.14 21.06 -4.39
N ILE A 50 -8.44 21.37 -5.65
CA ILE A 50 -8.63 22.72 -6.25
C ILE A 50 -9.96 22.73 -7.04
N ASN A 51 -10.78 23.79 -7.15
CA ASN A 51 -11.43 24.50 -6.03
C ASN A 51 -12.86 23.90 -5.77
N GLY A 52 -13.61 24.39 -4.78
CA GLY A 52 -14.97 23.96 -4.37
C GLY A 52 -15.37 24.67 -3.07
N LYS A 53 -14.53 24.50 -2.05
CA LYS A 53 -13.93 25.59 -1.24
C LYS A 53 -12.67 25.04 -0.62
N LYS A 54 -11.51 25.51 -1.09
CA LYS A 54 -10.22 24.84 -0.92
C LYS A 54 -9.14 25.92 -0.72
N THR A 55 -8.68 26.05 0.51
CA THR A 55 -7.78 27.14 0.96
C THR A 55 -6.32 26.67 0.99
N MET A 56 -5.45 27.48 0.39
CA MET A 56 -4.01 27.23 0.32
C MET A 56 -3.32 27.76 1.58
N ILE A 57 -2.85 26.86 2.45
CA ILE A 57 -1.86 27.21 3.48
C ILE A 57 -0.48 27.17 2.81
N PRO A 58 0.30 28.28 2.79
CA PRO A 58 1.52 28.39 1.98
C PRO A 58 2.76 27.72 2.62
N ASN A 59 2.59 26.56 3.26
CA ASN A 59 3.68 25.82 3.89
C ASN A 59 4.11 24.63 3.01
N HIS A 60 5.06 24.91 2.12
CA HIS A 60 5.70 23.93 1.20
C HIS A 60 6.30 22.70 1.92
N ILE A 61 6.70 22.86 3.17
CA ILE A 61 7.20 21.76 4.03
C ILE A 61 6.07 20.76 4.37
N ILE A 62 4.87 21.25 4.69
CA ILE A 62 3.73 20.38 5.07
C ILE A 62 3.27 19.55 3.87
N LYS A 63 3.29 20.14 2.66
CA LYS A 63 2.97 19.40 1.43
C LYS A 63 3.88 18.22 1.22
N ARG A 64 5.21 18.40 1.31
CA ARG A 64 6.17 17.31 1.12
C ARG A 64 6.03 16.18 2.14
N HIS A 65 5.79 16.50 3.41
CA HIS A 65 5.54 15.48 4.42
C HIS A 65 4.19 14.76 4.20
N ALA A 66 3.14 15.47 3.79
CA ALA A 66 1.84 14.86 3.49
C ALA A 66 1.86 14.02 2.19
N GLU A 67 2.58 14.48 1.16
CA GLU A 67 2.79 13.79 -0.12
C GLU A 67 3.63 12.51 0.09
N GLN A 68 4.68 12.56 0.94
CA GLN A 68 5.41 11.36 1.34
C GLN A 68 4.56 10.42 2.19
N GLN A 69 3.78 10.93 3.15
CA GLN A 69 2.89 10.08 3.96
C GLN A 69 1.79 9.43 3.10
N SER A 70 1.27 10.11 2.06
CA SER A 70 0.32 9.50 1.12
C SER A 70 0.95 8.39 0.29
N ASN A 71 2.20 8.56 -0.16
CA ASN A 71 2.92 7.50 -0.87
C ASN A 71 3.21 6.30 0.02
N LEU A 72 3.60 6.52 1.29
CA LEU A 72 3.82 5.44 2.25
C LEU A 72 2.52 4.65 2.51
N ASN A 73 1.37 5.31 2.64
CA ASN A 73 0.09 4.61 2.82
C ASN A 73 -0.28 3.74 1.61
N ILE A 74 0.00 4.22 0.39
CA ILE A 74 -0.19 3.44 -0.86
C ILE A 74 0.74 2.23 -0.87
N ILE A 75 2.03 2.41 -0.57
CA ILE A 75 3.03 1.33 -0.49
C ILE A 75 2.61 0.29 0.56
N ILE A 76 2.14 0.71 1.74
CA ILE A 76 1.63 -0.19 2.79
C ILE A 76 0.40 -0.96 2.31
N GLY A 77 -0.54 -0.31 1.60
CA GLY A 77 -1.71 -0.98 1.01
C GLY A 77 -1.32 -2.02 -0.03
N VAL A 78 -0.44 -1.67 -0.97
CA VAL A 78 0.11 -2.58 -1.99
C VAL A 78 0.85 -3.75 -1.33
N LEU A 79 1.69 -3.50 -0.33
CA LEU A 79 2.40 -4.54 0.42
C LEU A 79 1.47 -5.45 1.23
N GLY A 80 0.35 -4.93 1.76
CA GLY A 80 -0.68 -5.72 2.41
C GLY A 80 -1.43 -6.64 1.44
N LEU A 81 -1.82 -6.12 0.27
CA LEU A 81 -2.40 -6.93 -0.81
C LEU A 81 -1.42 -8.01 -1.31
N CYS A 82 -0.13 -7.69 -1.46
CA CYS A 82 0.90 -8.67 -1.79
C CYS A 82 1.05 -9.76 -0.71
N ALA A 83 0.98 -9.41 0.58
CA ALA A 83 1.03 -10.41 1.67
C ALA A 83 -0.14 -11.41 1.60
N ILE A 84 -1.33 -10.95 1.24
CA ILE A 84 -2.51 -11.81 1.05
C ILE A 84 -2.31 -12.75 -0.15
N VAL A 85 -1.82 -12.26 -1.30
CA VAL A 85 -1.54 -13.11 -2.47
C VAL A 85 -0.46 -14.16 -2.16
N LEU A 86 0.63 -13.75 -1.52
CA LEU A 86 1.74 -14.64 -1.15
C LEU A 86 1.36 -15.70 -0.10
N SER A 87 0.30 -15.46 0.70
CA SER A 87 -0.19 -16.41 1.69
C SER A 87 -0.80 -17.68 1.09
N SER A 88 -1.27 -17.62 -0.16
CA SER A 88 -1.93 -18.71 -0.88
C SER A 88 -1.14 -19.10 -2.14
N PRO A 89 0.06 -19.72 -2.00
CA PRO A 89 0.95 -20.00 -3.13
C PRO A 89 0.49 -21.14 -4.06
N TYR A 90 -0.44 -22.00 -3.59
CA TYR A 90 -0.91 -23.18 -4.32
C TYR A 90 -2.42 -23.19 -4.59
N ASP A 91 -3.19 -22.41 -3.82
CA ASP A 91 -4.64 -22.29 -3.93
C ASP A 91 -5.01 -20.89 -4.46
N ILE A 92 -6.04 -20.80 -5.30
CA ILE A 92 -6.52 -19.53 -5.86
C ILE A 92 -7.93 -19.24 -5.31
N PRO A 93 -8.07 -18.71 -4.09
CA PRO A 93 -9.35 -18.24 -3.58
C PRO A 93 -9.93 -17.12 -4.44
N ILE A 94 -11.27 -17.03 -4.44
CA ILE A 94 -12.08 -16.23 -5.37
C ILE A 94 -11.75 -14.72 -5.41
N TYR A 95 -11.09 -14.19 -4.37
CA TYR A 95 -10.70 -12.78 -4.27
C TYR A 95 -9.33 -12.47 -4.90
N ILE A 96 -8.47 -13.46 -5.16
CA ILE A 96 -7.12 -13.21 -5.71
C ILE A 96 -7.14 -12.55 -7.09
N PRO A 97 -8.02 -12.93 -8.04
CA PRO A 97 -8.09 -12.26 -9.35
C PRO A 97 -8.35 -10.75 -9.24
N ASP A 98 -9.25 -10.34 -8.34
CA ASP A 98 -9.58 -8.93 -8.10
C ASP A 98 -8.39 -8.18 -7.48
N VAL A 99 -7.73 -8.80 -6.48
CA VAL A 99 -6.53 -8.24 -5.83
C VAL A 99 -5.38 -8.08 -6.84
N LEU A 100 -5.14 -9.08 -7.69
CA LEU A 100 -4.13 -8.99 -8.75
C LEU A 100 -4.45 -7.86 -9.74
N MET A 101 -5.73 -7.66 -10.08
CA MET A 101 -6.15 -6.55 -10.94
C MET A 101 -5.86 -5.18 -10.30
N SER A 102 -6.10 -5.02 -8.98
CA SER A 102 -5.67 -3.82 -8.24
C SER A 102 -4.15 -3.66 -8.19
N LEU A 103 -3.39 -4.75 -7.99
CA LEU A 103 -1.91 -4.70 -7.95
C LEU A 103 -1.29 -4.34 -9.31
N CYS A 104 -1.84 -4.84 -10.43
CA CYS A 104 -1.36 -4.52 -11.77
C CYS A 104 -1.41 -3.02 -12.10
N GLN A 105 -2.33 -2.25 -11.50
CA GLN A 105 -2.41 -0.80 -11.70
C GLN A 105 -1.19 -0.08 -11.11
N HIS A 106 -0.72 -0.53 -9.94
CA HIS A 106 0.44 0.04 -9.23
C HIS A 106 1.78 -0.46 -9.81
N SER A 107 1.78 -1.61 -10.50
CA SER A 107 2.96 -2.18 -11.14
C SER A 107 3.50 -1.37 -12.33
N TYR A 108 2.80 -0.34 -12.79
CA TYR A 108 3.24 0.55 -13.88
C TYR A 108 3.81 1.89 -13.38
N ASP A 109 3.70 2.21 -12.08
CA ASP A 109 4.24 3.45 -11.52
C ASP A 109 5.76 3.31 -11.26
N PRO A 110 6.63 4.01 -12.02
CA PRO A 110 8.08 3.87 -11.87
C PRO A 110 8.59 4.36 -10.50
N ASP A 111 7.83 5.24 -9.84
CA ASP A 111 8.12 5.74 -8.50
C ASP A 111 7.91 4.69 -7.38
N LEU A 112 7.23 3.57 -7.65
CA LEU A 112 7.17 2.40 -6.73
C LEU A 112 8.31 1.40 -6.97
N ILE A 113 8.95 1.41 -8.15
CA ILE A 113 9.93 0.39 -8.58
C ILE A 113 11.38 0.89 -8.37
N HIS A 114 11.57 2.20 -8.17
CA HIS A 114 12.87 2.85 -7.94
C HIS A 114 13.11 3.29 -6.49
N VAL A 115 12.47 2.61 -5.53
CA VAL A 115 12.67 2.78 -4.08
C VAL A 115 13.80 1.87 -3.58
#